data_AF-A0A661DUD0-F1
#
_entry.id   AF-A0A661DUD0-F1
#
_cell.length_a   1.000
_cell.length_b   1.000
_cell.length_c   1.000
_cell.angle_alpha   90.00
_cell.angle_beta   90.00
_cell.angle_gamma   90.00
#
_symmetry.space_group_name_H-M   'P 1'
#
loop_
_entity.id
_entity.type
_entity.pdbx_description
1 polymer ?
#
loop_
_entity_poly.entity_id
_entity_poly.type
_entity_poly.pdbx_seq_one_letter_code
_entity_poly.pdbx_strand_id
1 'polypeptide(L)'
;NINNSLVELFKDIVAIGTSIFMQEPEDDLEWKGIKYNALPIMDSYFEMGPDEVPYRVYRRIRYTRLELEERFPDMPDDISIDDAEESSVDAKIEVLFAVYKRNDNTVDDILTPEDRPYAYKYILLNSAVDLEEGGYYEFPGMVARWDKMAGTMWGTSPCLDLLPTIKQLNTLVSLTKEARAKAIDPPYITTERGIIGDLDSQPGGITVVTDMDDLRPMLPASDFAQADQEREYMQRYIWKPVPRPDGAERITSHDSNRGCRAHRAHNATHVSYSRTCAD
;
A
#
# COMPACT_ATOMS: atom_id res chain seq x y z
N ASN A 1 10.82 17.96 -2.56
CA ASN A 1 10.60 16.56 -2.12
C ASN A 1 9.61 15.77 -3.00
N ILE A 2 9.04 16.35 -4.06
CA ILE A 2 7.93 15.71 -4.79
C ILE A 2 8.26 14.34 -5.40
N ASN A 3 9.46 14.15 -5.96
CA ASN A 3 9.82 12.93 -6.69
C ASN A 3 9.76 11.68 -5.82
N ASN A 4 10.18 11.76 -4.55
CA ASN A 4 10.19 10.60 -3.64
C ASN A 4 8.76 10.24 -3.23
N SER A 5 7.98 11.23 -2.83
CA SER A 5 6.57 11.04 -2.44
C SER A 5 5.71 10.54 -3.61
N LEU A 6 6.04 10.93 -4.85
CA LEU A 6 5.38 10.38 -6.04
C LEU A 6 5.71 8.90 -6.27
N VAL A 7 6.95 8.48 -6.05
CA VAL A 7 7.33 7.05 -6.16
C VAL A 7 6.58 6.22 -5.12
N GLU A 8 6.38 6.74 -3.91
CA GLU A 8 5.56 6.11 -2.87
C GLU A 8 4.09 6.03 -3.30
N LEU A 9 3.52 7.14 -3.78
CA LEU A 9 2.17 7.18 -4.33
C LEU A 9 1.96 6.15 -5.45
N PHE A 10 2.88 6.03 -6.40
CA PHE A 10 2.76 5.04 -7.48
C PHE A 10 2.82 3.60 -6.95
N LYS A 11 3.60 3.32 -5.91
CA LYS A 11 3.62 1.99 -5.28
C LYS A 11 2.28 1.69 -4.61
N ASP A 12 1.70 2.64 -3.90
CA ASP A 12 0.43 2.48 -3.20
C ASP A 12 -0.73 2.27 -4.19
N ILE A 13 -0.76 3.06 -5.27
CA ILE A 13 -1.76 2.91 -6.33
C ILE A 13 -1.65 1.53 -6.98
N VAL A 14 -0.44 1.07 -7.34
CA VAL A 14 -0.28 -0.21 -8.05
C VAL A 14 -0.53 -1.40 -7.12
N ALA A 15 -0.12 -1.32 -5.85
CA ALA A 15 -0.29 -2.40 -4.90
C ALA A 15 -1.73 -2.50 -4.37
N ILE A 16 -2.27 -1.39 -3.87
CA ILE A 16 -3.53 -1.37 -3.08
C ILE A 16 -4.69 -0.77 -3.89
N GLY A 17 -4.41 0.06 -4.90
CA GLY A 17 -5.42 0.57 -5.84
C GLY A 17 -5.92 1.97 -5.51
N THR A 18 -5.60 2.45 -4.32
CA THR A 18 -5.89 3.81 -3.86
C THR A 18 -4.61 4.41 -3.30
N SER A 19 -4.42 5.71 -3.42
CA SER A 19 -3.37 6.44 -2.72
C SER A 19 -3.89 7.82 -2.36
N ILE A 20 -3.50 8.30 -1.20
CA ILE A 20 -3.82 9.65 -0.74
C ILE A 20 -2.54 10.45 -0.73
N PHE A 21 -2.56 11.60 -1.36
CA PHE A 21 -1.43 12.51 -1.49
C PHE A 21 -1.80 13.84 -0.86
N MET A 22 -0.93 14.37 -0.03
CA MET A 22 -1.17 15.61 0.70
C MET A 22 -0.10 16.63 0.35
N GLN A 23 -0.56 17.86 0.14
CA GLN A 23 0.27 19.01 -0.19
C GLN A 23 0.08 20.07 0.89
N GLU A 24 1.11 20.30 1.69
CA GLU A 24 1.08 21.27 2.79
C GLU A 24 2.12 22.36 2.49
N PRO A 25 1.77 23.67 2.57
CA PRO A 25 2.79 24.71 2.58
C PRO A 25 3.69 24.55 3.82
N GLU A 26 5.00 24.75 3.66
CA GLU A 26 5.91 24.66 4.82
C GLU A 26 5.79 25.86 5.78
N ASP A 27 5.39 27.01 5.25
CA ASP A 27 5.19 28.24 6.00
C ASP A 27 4.15 29.10 5.26
N ASP A 28 3.24 29.70 6.03
CA ASP A 28 2.14 30.52 5.54
C ASP A 28 2.57 31.97 5.24
N LEU A 29 3.60 32.47 5.94
CA LEU A 29 4.05 33.87 5.87
C LEU A 29 5.18 34.06 4.85
N GLU A 30 6.11 33.10 4.77
CA GLU A 30 7.23 33.12 3.85
C GLU A 30 7.19 31.92 2.91
N TRP A 31 7.29 32.16 1.60
CA TRP A 31 7.34 31.06 0.63
C TRP A 31 8.64 30.23 0.79
N LYS A 32 8.55 29.12 1.53
CA LYS A 32 9.63 28.14 1.71
C LYS A 32 9.44 26.90 0.83
N GLY A 33 8.22 26.71 0.31
CA GLY A 33 7.86 25.64 -0.62
C GLY A 33 6.68 24.83 -0.13
N ILE A 34 6.39 23.75 -0.87
CA ILE A 34 5.32 22.81 -0.56
C ILE A 34 5.93 21.47 -0.15
N LYS A 35 5.50 20.97 1.00
CA LYS A 35 5.77 19.63 1.47
C LYS A 35 4.76 18.66 0.87
N TYR A 36 5.30 17.62 0.25
CA TYR A 36 4.52 16.55 -0.36
C TYR A 36 4.61 15.33 0.53
N ASN A 37 3.47 14.69 0.80
CA ASN A 37 3.41 13.50 1.63
C ASN A 37 2.44 12.48 1.03
N ALA A 38 2.92 11.25 0.78
CA ALA A 38 2.05 10.13 0.46
C ALA A 38 1.57 9.53 1.78
N LEU A 39 0.25 9.54 2.00
CA LEU A 39 -0.30 9.05 3.26
C LEU A 39 -0.49 7.53 3.20
N PRO A 40 -0.03 6.80 4.24
CA PRO A 40 -0.25 5.36 4.30
C PRO A 40 -1.73 5.05 4.46
N ILE A 41 -2.26 4.21 3.58
CA ILE A 41 -3.68 3.84 3.54
C ILE A 41 -4.16 3.20 4.85
N MET A 42 -3.30 2.42 5.53
CA MET A 42 -3.66 1.77 6.79
C MET A 42 -4.10 2.77 7.87
N ASP A 43 -3.50 3.95 7.87
CA ASP A 43 -3.76 4.98 8.87
C ASP A 43 -4.61 6.12 8.29
N SER A 44 -5.14 6.00 7.07
CA SER A 44 -5.81 7.10 6.38
C SER A 44 -7.20 6.71 5.85
N TYR A 45 -8.14 7.63 5.92
CA TYR A 45 -9.50 7.48 5.45
C TYR A 45 -9.94 8.73 4.69
N PHE A 46 -10.82 8.61 3.71
CA PHE A 46 -11.33 9.76 2.97
C PHE A 46 -12.82 9.62 2.65
N GLU A 47 -13.47 10.75 2.51
CA GLU A 47 -14.85 10.85 2.04
C GLU A 47 -14.91 11.64 0.75
N MET A 48 -15.51 11.02 -0.27
CA MET A 48 -15.75 11.66 -1.55
C MET A 48 -17.08 12.39 -1.51
N GLY A 49 -17.11 13.61 -2.05
CA GLY A 49 -18.36 14.31 -2.28
C GLY A 49 -19.09 13.80 -3.52
N PRO A 50 -20.30 14.32 -3.77
CA PRO A 50 -21.10 14.00 -4.95
C PRO A 50 -20.37 14.30 -6.27
N ASP A 51 -19.48 15.29 -6.27
CA ASP A 51 -18.72 15.75 -7.45
C ASP A 51 -17.46 14.90 -7.73
N GLU A 52 -17.30 13.77 -7.04
CA GLU A 52 -16.09 12.93 -7.07
C GLU A 52 -14.78 13.63 -6.66
N VAL A 53 -14.88 14.76 -5.99
CA VAL A 53 -13.77 15.42 -5.31
C VAL A 53 -13.73 14.94 -3.85
N PRO A 54 -12.56 14.68 -3.24
CA PRO A 54 -12.47 14.42 -1.82
C PRO A 54 -12.86 15.67 -1.02
N TYR A 55 -13.81 15.54 -0.10
CA TYR A 55 -14.24 16.65 0.78
C TYR A 55 -13.61 16.54 2.17
N ARG A 56 -13.27 15.31 2.59
CA ARG A 56 -12.66 15.05 3.88
C ARG A 56 -11.56 14.01 3.77
N VAL A 57 -10.47 14.25 4.48
CA VAL A 57 -9.37 13.29 4.64
C VAL A 57 -9.05 13.22 6.12
N TYR A 58 -8.93 12.00 6.62
CA TYR A 58 -8.57 11.69 7.99
C TYR A 58 -7.28 10.87 7.97
N ARG A 59 -6.39 11.15 8.90
CA ARG A 59 -5.14 10.43 9.10
C ARG A 59 -4.94 10.21 10.59
N ARG A 60 -4.72 8.96 10.97
CA ARG A 60 -4.26 8.60 12.29
C ARG A 60 -2.73 8.71 12.34
N ILE A 61 -2.23 9.42 13.34
CA ILE A 61 -0.81 9.58 13.60
C ILE A 61 -0.55 9.03 15.00
N ARG A 62 0.57 8.32 15.15
CA ARG A 62 1.00 7.74 16.43
C ARG A 62 2.25 8.48 16.85
N TYR A 63 2.15 9.23 17.94
CA TYR A 63 3.27 9.97 18.53
C TYR A 63 3.71 9.30 19.83
N THR A 64 5.00 9.34 20.11
CA THR A 64 5.49 9.16 21.49
C THR A 64 5.19 10.41 22.30
N ARG A 65 5.24 10.30 23.64
CA ARG A 65 5.00 11.45 24.52
C ARG A 65 5.95 12.62 24.21
N LEU A 66 7.23 12.34 24.01
CA LEU A 66 8.24 13.37 23.72
C LEU A 66 7.99 14.07 22.38
N GLU A 67 7.68 13.30 21.33
CA GLU A 67 7.37 13.86 20.01
C GLU A 67 6.10 14.72 20.02
N LEU A 68 5.14 14.35 20.87
CA LEU A 68 3.88 15.06 21.03
C LEU A 68 4.12 16.43 21.72
N GLU A 69 4.89 16.43 22.83
CA GLU A 69 5.27 17.65 23.56
C GLU A 69 6.17 18.57 22.70
N GLU A 70 7.07 18.01 21.88
CA GLU A 70 7.91 18.79 20.96
C GLU A 70 7.10 19.44 19.84
N ARG A 71 6.08 18.73 19.32
CA ARG A 71 5.26 19.21 18.21
C ARG A 71 4.17 20.17 18.65
N PHE A 72 3.56 19.94 19.80
CA PHE A 72 2.42 20.71 20.32
C PHE A 72 2.76 21.24 21.73
N PRO A 73 3.52 22.35 21.83
CA PRO A 73 3.95 22.89 23.13
C PRO A 73 2.80 23.47 23.97
N ASP A 74 1.69 23.86 23.33
CA ASP A 74 0.51 24.47 23.99
C ASP A 74 -0.55 23.43 24.43
N MET A 75 -0.16 22.15 24.49
CA MET A 75 -1.05 21.07 24.85
C MET A 75 -1.48 21.16 26.33
N PRO A 76 -2.75 20.91 26.67
CA PRO A 76 -3.18 20.88 28.06
C PRO A 76 -2.51 19.73 28.84
N ASP A 77 -1.89 20.06 29.96
CA ASP A 77 -1.16 19.11 30.84
C ASP A 77 -2.02 17.96 31.38
N ASP A 78 -3.35 18.13 31.40
CA ASP A 78 -4.32 17.22 32.02
C ASP A 78 -4.80 16.08 31.09
N ILE A 79 -4.04 15.78 30.02
CA ILE A 79 -4.37 14.64 29.17
C ILE A 79 -4.10 13.37 29.95
N SER A 80 -5.19 12.79 30.45
CA SER A 80 -5.27 11.43 30.96
C SER A 80 -4.84 10.45 29.87
N ILE A 81 -3.56 10.12 29.81
CA ILE A 81 -3.04 8.97 29.05
C ILE A 81 -3.41 7.71 29.87
N ASP A 82 -4.70 7.55 30.18
CA ASP A 82 -5.21 6.64 31.21
C ASP A 82 -5.27 5.17 30.75
N ASP A 83 -4.85 4.85 29.51
CA ASP A 83 -4.93 3.49 28.96
C ASP A 83 -3.57 2.76 28.86
N ALA A 84 -2.52 3.22 29.55
CA ALA A 84 -1.28 2.46 29.63
C ALA A 84 -0.90 2.16 31.08
N GLU A 85 -1.31 0.97 31.54
CA GLU A 85 -0.46 0.18 32.43
C GLU A 85 0.97 0.23 31.86
N GLU A 86 1.91 0.75 32.65
CA GLU A 86 3.30 1.10 32.31
C GLU A 86 3.53 2.51 31.76
N SER A 87 3.98 3.35 32.68
CA SER A 87 4.93 4.45 32.56
C SER A 87 6.16 4.12 31.68
N SER A 88 5.94 3.80 30.42
CA SER A 88 6.97 3.61 29.41
C SER A 88 7.03 4.84 28.53
N VAL A 89 8.23 5.37 28.33
CA VAL A 89 8.49 6.53 27.45
C VAL A 89 8.04 6.26 26.00
N ASP A 90 7.86 4.98 25.66
CA ASP A 90 7.52 4.49 24.32
C ASP A 90 6.02 4.29 24.07
N ALA A 91 5.14 4.63 25.02
CA ALA A 91 3.70 4.54 24.81
C ALA A 91 3.27 5.41 23.61
N LYS A 92 2.58 4.80 22.64
CA LYS A 92 2.12 5.48 21.42
C LYS A 92 0.75 6.09 21.64
N ILE A 93 0.70 7.41 21.65
CA ILE A 93 -0.54 8.20 21.74
C ILE A 93 -1.08 8.40 20.33
N GLU A 94 -2.36 8.07 20.13
CA GLU A 94 -3.03 8.23 18.84
C GLU A 94 -3.63 9.64 18.70
N VAL A 95 -3.22 10.35 17.66
CA VAL A 95 -3.72 11.67 17.27
C VAL A 95 -4.39 11.54 15.91
N LEU A 96 -5.62 12.04 15.79
CA LEU A 96 -6.37 12.14 14.56
C LEU A 96 -6.12 13.48 13.92
N PHE A 97 -5.57 13.47 12.71
CA PHE A 97 -5.51 14.62 11.83
C PHE A 97 -6.67 14.57 10.84
N ALA A 98 -7.52 15.59 10.85
CA ALA A 98 -8.70 15.66 9.99
C ALA A 98 -8.67 16.94 9.17
N VAL A 99 -8.91 16.82 7.86
CA VAL A 99 -9.09 17.95 6.94
C VAL A 99 -10.51 17.88 6.39
N TYR A 100 -11.26 18.97 6.48
CA TYR A 100 -12.65 19.01 6.02
C TYR A 100 -13.05 20.41 5.51
N LYS A 101 -14.01 20.46 4.58
CA LYS A 101 -14.59 21.72 4.09
C LYS A 101 -15.50 22.36 5.16
N ARG A 102 -15.30 23.66 5.45
CA ARG A 102 -16.22 24.49 6.26
C ARG A 102 -17.41 24.96 5.40
N ASN A 103 -18.54 25.25 6.03
CA ASN A 103 -19.76 25.66 5.32
C ASN A 103 -19.77 27.15 4.90
N ASP A 104 -18.86 27.98 5.44
CA ASP A 104 -18.79 29.41 5.14
C ASP A 104 -17.87 29.65 3.94
N ASN A 105 -18.41 30.22 2.86
CA ASN A 105 -17.81 30.22 1.52
C ASN A 105 -17.48 31.63 0.96
N THR A 106 -17.40 32.66 1.79
CA THR A 106 -17.00 34.00 1.30
C THR A 106 -15.50 34.19 1.43
N VAL A 107 -14.79 33.96 0.33
CA VAL A 107 -13.35 34.24 0.18
C VAL A 107 -13.21 35.59 -0.52
N ASP A 108 -13.47 36.69 0.21
CA ASP A 108 -13.35 38.05 -0.33
C ASP A 108 -12.01 38.71 0.06
N ASP A 109 -11.32 38.24 1.12
CA ASP A 109 -10.10 38.84 1.68
C ASP A 109 -9.07 37.79 2.14
N ILE A 110 -7.87 38.24 2.56
CA ILE A 110 -6.87 37.39 3.24
C ILE A 110 -7.44 36.97 4.60
N LEU A 111 -7.76 35.69 4.76
CA LEU A 111 -8.42 35.13 5.93
C LEU A 111 -7.42 34.65 6.99
N THR A 112 -7.83 34.72 8.26
CA THR A 112 -7.11 34.03 9.35
C THR A 112 -7.17 32.51 9.13
N PRO A 113 -6.22 31.71 9.65
CA PRO A 113 -6.26 30.26 9.52
C PRO A 113 -7.59 29.61 9.97
N GLU A 114 -8.24 30.20 10.97
CA GLU A 114 -9.51 29.75 11.54
C GLU A 114 -10.72 30.02 10.64
N ASP A 115 -10.64 31.00 9.74
CA ASP A 115 -11.76 31.38 8.86
C ASP A 115 -11.60 30.81 7.44
N ARG A 116 -10.51 30.09 7.16
CA ARG A 116 -10.25 29.51 5.83
C ARG A 116 -11.30 28.45 5.44
N PRO A 117 -11.60 28.29 4.13
CA PRO A 117 -12.68 27.42 3.64
C PRO A 117 -12.44 25.93 3.90
N TYR A 118 -11.18 25.49 3.97
CA TYR A 118 -10.85 24.12 4.36
C TYR A 118 -10.18 24.15 5.73
N ALA A 119 -10.78 23.52 6.73
CA ALA A 119 -10.20 23.40 8.06
C ALA A 119 -9.27 22.19 8.14
N TYR A 120 -8.25 22.29 8.99
CA TYR A 120 -7.60 21.11 9.54
C TYR A 120 -7.67 21.15 11.07
N LYS A 121 -7.75 19.96 11.68
CA LYS A 121 -7.71 19.78 13.14
C LYS A 121 -6.84 18.59 13.50
N TYR A 122 -6.02 18.76 14.53
CA TYR A 122 -5.38 17.67 15.26
C TYR A 122 -6.17 17.41 16.54
N ILE A 123 -6.67 16.19 16.70
CA ILE A 123 -7.53 15.80 17.82
C ILE A 123 -6.90 14.58 18.50
N LEU A 124 -6.79 14.61 19.83
CA LEU A 124 -6.34 13.44 20.57
C LEU A 124 -7.45 12.39 20.62
N LEU A 125 -7.16 11.14 20.21
CA LEU A 125 -8.21 10.14 20.01
C LEU A 125 -8.92 9.73 21.31
N ASN A 126 -8.16 9.62 22.40
CA ASN A 126 -8.67 9.16 23.70
C ASN A 126 -9.52 10.22 24.42
N SER A 127 -9.05 11.46 24.46
CA SER A 127 -9.71 12.55 25.21
C SER A 127 -10.61 13.44 24.35
N ALA A 128 -10.58 13.28 23.02
CA ALA A 128 -11.24 14.14 22.05
C ALA A 128 -10.91 15.64 22.22
N VAL A 129 -9.70 15.93 22.73
CA VAL A 129 -9.19 17.30 22.90
C VAL A 129 -8.57 17.77 21.60
N ASP A 130 -8.97 18.95 21.15
CA ASP A 130 -8.36 19.66 20.03
C ASP A 130 -6.97 20.18 20.43
N LEU A 131 -5.94 19.82 19.67
CA LEU A 131 -4.54 20.21 19.91
C LEU A 131 -4.14 21.42 19.09
N GLU A 132 -4.51 21.42 17.81
CA GLU A 132 -4.19 22.49 16.87
C GLU A 132 -5.32 22.57 15.84
N GLU A 133 -5.73 23.80 15.52
CA GLU A 133 -6.69 24.11 14.48
C GLU A 133 -6.08 25.12 13.51
N GLY A 134 -6.36 24.92 12.22
CA GLY A 134 -6.03 25.89 11.19
C GLY A 134 -6.84 25.64 9.94
N GLY A 135 -6.33 26.11 8.80
CA GLY A 135 -7.01 25.89 7.54
C GLY A 135 -6.18 26.20 6.31
N TYR A 136 -6.72 25.85 5.16
CA TYR A 136 -6.14 26.01 3.83
C TYR A 136 -7.11 26.76 2.91
N TYR A 137 -6.56 27.50 1.95
CA TYR A 137 -7.33 28.16 0.89
C TYR A 137 -7.88 27.15 -0.12
N GLU A 138 -7.12 26.10 -0.41
CA GLU A 138 -7.48 25.01 -1.31
C GLU A 138 -7.39 23.67 -0.57
N PHE A 139 -8.14 22.67 -1.03
CA PHE A 139 -8.12 21.36 -0.41
C PHE A 139 -6.76 20.67 -0.65
N PRO A 140 -5.99 20.34 0.41
CA PRO A 140 -4.61 19.84 0.27
C PRO A 140 -4.54 18.36 -0.13
N GLY A 141 -5.65 17.62 -0.01
CA GLY A 141 -5.71 16.18 -0.23
C GLY A 141 -6.08 15.81 -1.66
N MET A 142 -5.30 14.94 -2.28
CA MET A 142 -5.66 14.32 -3.55
C MET A 142 -5.80 12.82 -3.35
N VAL A 143 -6.90 12.25 -3.83
CA VAL A 143 -7.13 10.80 -3.77
C VAL A 143 -7.01 10.24 -5.18
N ALA A 144 -5.93 9.52 -5.42
CA ALA A 144 -5.72 8.81 -6.67
C ALA A 144 -6.28 7.37 -6.54
N ARG A 145 -7.02 6.93 -7.55
CA ARG A 145 -7.57 5.58 -7.65
C ARG A 145 -7.18 4.99 -9.00
N TRP A 146 -6.70 3.75 -9.01
CA TRP A 146 -6.32 3.07 -10.25
C TRP A 146 -7.55 2.76 -11.11
N ASP A 147 -8.53 2.07 -10.54
CA ASP A 147 -9.83 1.81 -11.13
C ASP A 147 -10.92 1.87 -10.06
N LYS A 148 -12.16 2.17 -10.44
CA LYS A 148 -13.30 2.33 -9.52
C LYS A 148 -14.38 1.30 -9.86
N MET A 149 -14.73 0.47 -8.89
CA MET A 149 -15.90 -0.39 -8.99
C MET A 149 -17.16 0.40 -8.63
N ALA A 150 -18.27 0.15 -9.34
CA ALA A 150 -19.53 0.84 -9.05
C ALA A 150 -19.97 0.58 -7.59
N GLY A 151 -20.23 1.66 -6.84
CA GLY A 151 -20.65 1.59 -5.44
C GLY A 151 -19.50 1.55 -4.42
N THR A 152 -18.23 1.51 -4.81
CA THR A 152 -17.09 1.57 -3.88
C THR A 152 -16.48 2.97 -3.82
N MET A 153 -16.13 3.42 -2.61
CA MET A 153 -15.33 4.65 -2.44
C MET A 153 -13.85 4.39 -2.76
N TRP A 154 -13.38 3.20 -2.43
CA TRP A 154 -12.02 2.72 -2.66
C TRP A 154 -11.78 2.29 -4.11
N GLY A 155 -10.54 2.45 -4.56
CA GLY A 155 -10.07 1.97 -5.85
C GLY A 155 -9.62 0.51 -5.80
N THR A 156 -9.71 -0.16 -6.95
CA THR A 156 -9.23 -1.54 -7.17
C THR A 156 -7.88 -1.48 -7.90
N SER A 157 -6.94 -2.34 -7.51
CA SER A 157 -5.59 -2.38 -8.05
C SER A 157 -5.41 -3.56 -9.02
N PRO A 158 -4.50 -3.44 -10.00
CA PRO A 158 -4.15 -4.57 -10.87
C PRO A 158 -3.45 -5.69 -10.08
N CYS A 159 -2.83 -5.37 -8.94
CA CYS A 159 -2.24 -6.36 -8.06
C CYS A 159 -3.31 -7.18 -7.34
N LEU A 160 -4.48 -6.61 -7.01
CA LEU A 160 -5.60 -7.34 -6.41
C LEU A 160 -6.14 -8.42 -7.36
N ASP A 161 -6.20 -8.13 -8.66
CA ASP A 161 -6.61 -9.11 -9.68
C ASP A 161 -5.61 -10.26 -9.83
N LEU A 162 -4.31 -9.96 -9.68
CA LEU A 162 -3.22 -10.94 -9.79
C LEU A 162 -2.90 -11.66 -8.46
N LEU A 163 -3.40 -11.16 -7.33
CA LEU A 163 -3.18 -11.71 -6.00
C LEU A 163 -3.46 -13.22 -5.87
N PRO A 164 -4.56 -13.78 -6.42
CA PRO A 164 -4.78 -15.23 -6.37
C PRO A 164 -3.67 -16.02 -7.08
N THR A 165 -3.20 -15.55 -8.25
CA THR A 165 -2.09 -16.19 -8.97
C THR A 165 -0.78 -16.08 -8.20
N ILE A 166 -0.51 -14.94 -7.56
CA ILE A 166 0.69 -14.75 -6.71
C ILE A 166 0.67 -15.74 -5.53
N LYS A 167 -0.48 -15.91 -4.86
CA LYS A 167 -0.63 -16.88 -3.75
C LYS A 167 -0.42 -18.32 -4.20
N GLN A 168 -0.96 -18.68 -5.37
CA GLN A 168 -0.75 -20.00 -5.96
C GLN A 168 0.73 -20.24 -6.30
N LEU A 169 1.39 -19.27 -6.91
CA LEU A 169 2.82 -19.33 -7.21
C LEU A 169 3.67 -19.52 -5.94
N ASN A 170 3.40 -18.74 -4.88
CA ASN A 170 4.09 -18.87 -3.60
C ASN A 170 3.92 -20.26 -2.98
N THR A 171 2.69 -20.80 -3.07
CA THR A 171 2.38 -22.15 -2.57
C THR A 171 3.13 -23.22 -3.38
N LEU A 172 3.12 -23.12 -4.72
CA LEU A 172 3.82 -24.05 -5.60
C LEU A 172 5.34 -24.02 -5.37
N VAL A 173 5.92 -22.83 -5.19
CA VAL A 173 7.35 -22.69 -4.86
C VAL A 173 7.67 -23.33 -3.51
N SER A 174 6.80 -23.15 -2.51
CA SER A 174 6.96 -23.78 -1.19
C SER A 174 6.92 -25.31 -1.28
N LEU A 175 5.93 -25.87 -1.97
CA LEU A 175 5.78 -27.32 -2.17
C LEU A 175 6.94 -27.90 -2.97
N THR A 176 7.36 -27.22 -4.03
CA THR A 176 8.51 -27.63 -4.85
C THR A 176 9.80 -27.64 -4.02
N LYS A 177 9.98 -26.64 -3.13
CA LYS A 177 11.13 -26.58 -2.23
C LYS A 177 11.13 -27.78 -1.27
N GLU A 178 9.98 -28.12 -0.69
CA GLU A 178 9.86 -29.28 0.21
C GLU A 178 10.11 -30.60 -0.54
N ALA A 179 9.51 -30.77 -1.73
CA ALA A 179 9.71 -31.96 -2.55
C ALA A 179 11.18 -32.12 -2.99
N ARG A 180 11.86 -31.03 -3.33
CA ARG A 180 13.30 -31.04 -3.64
C ARG A 180 14.15 -31.42 -2.42
N ALA A 181 13.78 -30.94 -1.22
CA ALA A 181 14.46 -31.34 0.00
C ALA A 181 14.33 -32.86 0.24
N LYS A 182 13.14 -33.44 0.04
CA LYS A 182 12.92 -34.90 0.13
C LYS A 182 13.63 -35.69 -0.98
N ALA A 183 13.87 -35.10 -2.14
CA ALA A 183 14.64 -35.76 -3.20
C ALA A 183 16.15 -35.74 -2.94
N ILE A 184 16.66 -34.70 -2.27
CA ILE A 184 18.07 -34.61 -1.86
C ILE A 184 18.34 -35.52 -0.65
N ASP A 185 17.45 -35.49 0.34
CA ASP A 185 17.53 -36.27 1.57
C ASP A 185 16.20 -36.99 1.83
N PRO A 186 16.00 -38.15 1.17
CA PRO A 186 14.77 -38.92 1.32
C PRO A 186 14.63 -39.47 2.74
N PRO A 187 13.41 -39.50 3.30
CA PRO A 187 13.21 -40.15 4.59
C PRO A 187 13.51 -41.64 4.48
N TYR A 188 14.08 -42.18 5.55
CA TYR A 188 14.51 -43.56 5.65
C TYR A 188 13.52 -44.38 6.44
N ILE A 189 13.32 -45.61 6.01
CA ILE A 189 12.63 -46.64 6.78
C ILE A 189 13.71 -47.50 7.46
N THR A 190 13.68 -47.64 8.79
CA THR A 190 14.62 -48.45 9.57
C THR A 190 13.89 -49.49 10.42
N THR A 191 14.58 -50.50 10.95
CA THR A 191 13.96 -51.49 11.84
C THR A 191 14.22 -51.21 13.33
N GLU A 192 13.20 -51.41 14.18
CA GLU A 192 13.39 -51.60 15.63
C GLU A 192 12.65 -52.83 16.14
N ARG A 193 13.15 -53.37 17.26
CA ARG A 193 12.45 -54.38 18.06
C ARG A 193 11.31 -53.74 18.86
N GLY A 194 10.12 -53.69 18.26
CA GLY A 194 8.86 -53.70 19.01
C GLY A 194 8.24 -52.35 19.40
N ILE A 195 8.52 -51.26 18.69
CA ILE A 195 7.75 -50.01 18.83
C ILE A 195 7.26 -49.60 17.43
N ILE A 196 5.94 -49.57 17.26
CA ILE A 196 5.30 -49.00 16.08
C ILE A 196 5.46 -47.48 16.21
N GLY A 197 6.40 -46.91 15.45
CA GLY A 197 6.59 -45.46 15.36
C GLY A 197 5.57 -44.81 14.42
N ASP A 198 5.29 -43.52 14.64
CA ASP A 198 4.51 -42.70 13.71
C ASP A 198 5.33 -42.44 12.42
N LEU A 199 4.64 -42.22 11.29
CA LEU A 199 5.30 -42.00 10.00
C LEU A 199 5.90 -40.60 9.95
N ASP A 200 7.24 -40.51 9.94
CA ASP A 200 7.94 -39.24 9.70
C ASP A 200 8.29 -39.09 8.22
N SER A 201 7.66 -38.09 7.58
CA SER A 201 7.82 -37.77 6.16
C SER A 201 8.59 -36.47 5.91
N GLN A 202 9.24 -35.92 6.95
CA GLN A 202 10.15 -34.79 6.79
C GLN A 202 11.43 -35.21 6.05
N PRO A 203 12.11 -34.29 5.34
CA PRO A 203 13.43 -34.58 4.76
C PRO A 203 14.40 -35.10 5.83
N GLY A 204 15.05 -36.25 5.57
CA GLY A 204 15.94 -36.92 6.53
C GLY A 204 15.25 -37.60 7.72
N GLY A 205 13.91 -37.64 7.76
CA GLY A 205 13.14 -38.33 8.79
C GLY A 205 13.39 -39.84 8.80
N ILE A 206 13.35 -40.45 9.99
CA ILE A 206 13.54 -41.90 10.16
C ILE A 206 12.24 -42.50 10.67
N THR A 207 11.59 -43.32 9.84
CA THR A 207 10.40 -44.09 10.21
C THR A 207 10.81 -45.51 10.56
N VAL A 208 10.33 -46.02 11.69
CA VAL A 208 10.70 -47.34 12.21
C VAL A 208 9.63 -48.38 11.85
N VAL A 209 10.01 -49.49 11.23
CA VAL A 209 9.15 -50.62 10.85
C VAL A 209 9.64 -51.94 11.45
N THR A 210 8.81 -52.98 11.37
CA THR A 210 9.06 -54.28 12.01
C THR A 210 9.89 -55.24 11.14
N ASP A 211 9.86 -55.08 9.81
CA ASP A 211 10.51 -55.98 8.84
C ASP A 211 11.81 -55.38 8.28
N MET A 212 12.85 -56.21 8.19
CA MET A 212 14.19 -55.84 7.67
C MET A 212 14.21 -55.64 6.16
N ASP A 213 13.33 -56.34 5.42
CA ASP A 213 13.26 -56.21 3.95
C ASP A 213 12.67 -54.86 3.49
N ASP A 214 12.11 -54.08 4.42
CA ASP A 214 11.50 -52.77 4.15
C ASP A 214 12.46 -51.58 4.37
N LEU A 215 13.74 -51.81 4.66
CA LEU A 215 14.74 -50.74 4.77
C LEU A 215 15.05 -50.14 3.40
N ARG A 216 14.30 -49.09 3.03
CA ARG A 216 14.45 -48.40 1.75
C ARG A 216 14.23 -46.89 1.90
N PRO A 217 14.90 -46.06 1.08
CA PRO A 217 14.56 -44.66 0.97
C PRO A 217 13.15 -44.52 0.40
N MET A 218 12.32 -43.67 1.01
CA MET A 218 11.04 -43.28 0.43
C MET A 218 11.29 -42.27 -0.69
N LEU A 219 11.36 -42.75 -1.92
CA LEU A 219 11.52 -41.87 -3.08
C LEU A 219 10.20 -41.14 -3.36
N PRO A 220 10.17 -39.80 -3.39
CA PRO A 220 9.01 -39.07 -3.82
C PRO A 220 8.79 -39.26 -5.33
N ALA A 221 7.56 -39.63 -5.73
CA ALA A 221 7.15 -39.64 -7.14
C ALA A 221 6.83 -38.21 -7.63
N SER A 222 7.79 -37.30 -7.50
CA SER A 222 7.61 -35.89 -7.86
C SER A 222 8.19 -35.57 -9.23
N ASP A 223 7.33 -35.14 -10.16
CA ASP A 223 7.75 -34.60 -11.46
C ASP A 223 8.13 -33.12 -11.31
N PHE A 224 9.42 -32.86 -11.13
CA PHE A 224 9.95 -31.50 -11.03
C PHE A 224 9.83 -30.71 -12.33
N ALA A 225 9.80 -31.38 -13.49
CA ALA A 225 9.71 -30.71 -14.78
C ALA A 225 8.33 -30.08 -14.98
N GLN A 226 7.27 -30.79 -14.57
CA GLN A 226 5.92 -30.23 -14.57
C GLN A 226 5.82 -29.02 -13.63
N ALA A 227 6.35 -29.13 -12.40
CA ALA A 227 6.31 -28.03 -11.43
C ALA A 227 7.06 -26.78 -11.93
N ASP A 228 8.22 -26.94 -12.58
CA ASP A 228 8.96 -25.82 -13.15
C ASP A 228 8.22 -25.20 -14.37
N GLN A 229 7.55 -26.00 -15.21
CA GLN A 229 6.71 -25.50 -16.29
C GLN A 229 5.51 -24.67 -15.78
N GLU A 230 4.82 -25.17 -14.75
CA GLU A 230 3.71 -24.45 -14.11
C GLU A 230 4.18 -23.15 -13.45
N ARG A 231 5.35 -23.17 -12.79
CA ARG A 231 5.99 -21.97 -12.25
C ARG A 231 6.23 -20.93 -13.34
N GLU A 232 6.82 -21.33 -14.46
CA GLU A 232 7.10 -20.44 -15.59
C GLU A 232 5.82 -19.91 -16.24
N TYR A 233 4.78 -20.74 -16.36
CA TYR A 233 3.47 -20.32 -16.86
C TYR A 233 2.86 -19.22 -15.99
N MET A 234 2.82 -19.42 -14.67
CA MET A 234 2.30 -18.42 -13.73
C MET A 234 3.15 -17.15 -13.69
N GLN A 235 4.48 -17.27 -13.73
CA GLN A 235 5.38 -16.11 -13.82
C GLN A 235 5.13 -15.32 -15.10
N ARG A 236 4.98 -15.99 -16.25
CA ARG A 236 4.62 -15.34 -17.51
C ARG A 236 3.27 -14.64 -17.42
N TYR A 237 2.28 -15.24 -16.76
CA TYR A 237 0.98 -14.61 -16.58
C TYR A 237 1.07 -13.29 -15.80
N ILE A 238 1.84 -13.26 -14.71
CA ILE A 238 2.06 -12.04 -13.91
C ILE A 238 2.88 -11.00 -14.68
N TRP A 239 3.89 -11.44 -15.45
CA TRP A 239 4.78 -10.55 -16.22
C TRP A 239 4.23 -10.17 -17.59
N LYS A 240 3.06 -10.69 -18.00
CA LYS A 240 2.46 -10.31 -19.27
C LYS A 240 2.31 -8.78 -19.27
N PRO A 241 2.96 -8.07 -20.20
CA PRO A 241 2.75 -6.64 -20.30
C PRO A 241 1.26 -6.42 -20.54
N VAL A 242 0.63 -5.51 -19.80
CA VAL A 242 -0.69 -5.00 -20.14
C VAL A 242 -0.61 -4.58 -21.61
N PRO A 243 -1.39 -5.20 -22.52
CA PRO A 243 -1.36 -4.80 -23.91
C PRO A 243 -1.77 -3.33 -23.96
N ARG A 244 -0.88 -2.45 -24.40
CA ARG A 244 -1.30 -1.11 -24.74
C ARG A 244 -2.35 -1.23 -25.86
N PRO A 245 -3.43 -0.44 -25.85
CA PRO A 245 -4.48 -0.52 -26.86
C PRO A 245 -3.99 -0.27 -28.30
N ASP A 246 -2.72 0.12 -28.49
CA ASP A 246 -2.10 0.48 -29.77
C ASP A 246 -1.03 -0.52 -30.28
N GLY A 247 -0.80 -1.66 -29.61
CA GLY A 247 0.09 -2.71 -30.14
C GLY A 247 1.56 -2.30 -30.33
N ALA A 248 2.02 -1.22 -29.70
CA ALA A 248 3.39 -0.73 -29.85
C ALA A 248 4.36 -1.48 -28.92
N GLU A 249 5.27 -2.27 -29.50
CA GLU A 249 6.42 -2.86 -28.80
C GLU A 249 7.32 -1.76 -28.18
N ARG A 250 8.01 -2.11 -27.08
CA ARG A 250 8.99 -1.22 -26.43
C ARG A 250 10.04 -0.78 -27.43
N ILE A 251 10.16 0.52 -27.63
CA ILE A 251 11.38 1.13 -28.18
C ILE A 251 12.46 0.93 -27.11
N THR A 252 13.27 -0.11 -27.26
CA THR A 252 14.57 -0.16 -26.58
C THR A 252 15.39 1.00 -27.11
N SER A 253 16.26 1.57 -26.28
CA SER A 253 16.99 2.84 -26.49
C SER A 253 17.93 2.90 -27.70
N HIS A 254 17.81 1.98 -28.66
CA HIS A 254 18.56 1.92 -29.90
C HIS A 254 17.86 2.56 -31.11
N ASP A 255 16.59 2.98 -31.00
CA ASP A 255 15.83 3.50 -32.15
C ASP A 255 15.47 5.00 -31.97
N SER A 256 16.50 5.85 -31.95
CA SER A 256 16.37 7.32 -31.76
C SER A 256 15.83 8.07 -32.98
N ASN A 257 15.55 7.41 -34.11
CA ASN A 257 15.20 8.08 -35.36
C ASN A 257 13.71 8.02 -35.76
N ARG A 258 12.79 7.55 -34.91
CA ARG A 258 11.33 7.57 -35.18
C ARG A 258 10.53 8.66 -34.42
N GLY A 259 11.21 9.64 -33.81
CA GLY A 259 10.56 10.69 -33.01
C GLY A 259 9.69 11.70 -33.77
N CYS A 260 9.81 11.83 -35.09
CA CYS A 260 9.17 12.94 -35.83
C CYS A 260 7.76 12.67 -36.37
N ARG A 261 7.19 11.46 -36.25
CA ARG A 261 5.82 11.17 -36.75
C ARG A 261 4.73 11.07 -35.68
N ALA A 262 5.08 10.93 -34.40
CA ALA A 262 4.10 10.80 -33.32
C ALA A 262 3.47 12.14 -32.87
N HIS A 263 4.05 13.28 -33.25
CA HIS A 263 3.61 14.60 -32.78
C HIS A 263 2.26 15.07 -33.35
N ARG A 264 1.69 14.38 -34.35
CA ARG A 264 0.38 14.74 -34.93
C ARG A 264 -0.81 13.92 -34.39
N ALA A 265 -0.58 12.80 -33.70
CA ALA A 265 -1.65 11.94 -33.21
C ALA A 265 -2.00 12.14 -31.72
N HIS A 266 -1.09 12.71 -30.92
CA HIS A 266 -1.29 12.91 -29.49
C HIS A 266 -2.23 14.08 -29.11
N ASN A 267 -2.62 14.93 -30.05
CA ASN A 267 -3.53 16.06 -29.77
C ASN A 267 -5.01 15.68 -29.71
N ALA A 268 -5.40 14.43 -29.98
CA ALA A 268 -6.81 14.03 -30.00
C ALA A 268 -7.31 13.43 -28.66
N THR A 269 -6.43 12.89 -27.82
CA THR A 269 -6.79 12.25 -26.54
C THR A 269 -6.55 13.11 -25.31
N HIS A 270 -5.94 14.30 -25.47
CA HIS A 270 -5.78 15.30 -24.40
C HIS A 270 -6.94 16.32 -24.32
N VAL A 271 -8.00 16.16 -25.12
CA VAL A 271 -9.09 17.15 -25.25
C VAL A 271 -10.23 16.94 -24.24
N SER A 272 -10.22 15.88 -23.44
CA SER A 272 -11.28 15.60 -22.46
C SER A 272 -11.05 16.17 -21.04
N TYR A 273 -9.94 16.89 -20.78
CA TYR A 273 -9.62 17.41 -19.43
C TYR A 273 -9.42 18.94 -19.33
N SER A 274 -9.83 19.73 -20.34
CA SER A 274 -9.67 21.19 -20.31
C SER A 274 -10.83 21.97 -20.96
N ARG A 275 -12.07 21.68 -20.60
CA ARG A 275 -13.23 22.51 -20.97
C ARG A 275 -14.21 22.67 -19.81
N THR A 276 -13.81 23.52 -18.86
CA THR A 276 -14.70 24.35 -18.03
C THR A 276 -13.85 25.52 -17.55
N CYS A 277 -14.37 26.75 -17.65
CA CYS A 277 -13.75 28.05 -17.37
C CYS A 277 -13.06 28.74 -18.58
N ALA A 278 -13.87 29.23 -19.52
CA ALA A 278 -13.69 30.52 -20.19
C ALA A 278 -14.96 30.81 -21.02
N ASP A 279 -15.96 31.37 -20.36
CA ASP A 279 -16.92 32.34 -20.89
C ASP A 279 -17.20 33.34 -19.75
#